data_AF-A0A917NWJ1-F1
#
_entry.id   AF-A0A917NWJ1-F1
#
_cell.length_a   1.000
_cell.length_b   1.000
_cell.length_c   1.000
_cell.angle_alpha   90.00
_cell.angle_beta   90.00
_cell.angle_gamma   90.00
#
_symmetry.space_group_name_H-M   'P 1'
#
loop_
_entity.id
_entity.type
_entity.pdbx_description
1 polymer ?
#
loop_
_entity_poly.entity_id
_entity_poly.type
_entity_poly.pdbx_seq_one_letter_code
_entity_poly.pdbx_strand_id
1 'polypeptide(L)' 'MAEVPGLAGSVFKLRYSHARQELYDTAADVLGDASLDLDRPWVLDRLSSLSYTIAAGTSQIQRDIVAERILGLPKGR' A
#
# COMPACT_ATOMS: atom_id res chain seq x y z
N MET A 1 24.86 10.07 1.63
CA MET A 1 24.34 8.73 1.26
C MET A 1 22.92 8.67 1.76
N ALA A 2 21.92 8.54 0.89
CA ALA A 2 20.55 8.35 1.33
C ALA A 2 20.49 7.05 2.14
N GLU A 3 20.08 7.14 3.40
CA GLU A 3 19.90 6.00 4.27
C GLU A 3 18.92 5.03 3.60
N VAL A 4 19.34 3.77 3.42
CA VAL A 4 18.41 2.71 3.01
C VAL A 4 17.28 2.73 4.02
N PRO A 5 16.00 2.91 3.63
CA PRO A 5 14.92 2.92 4.60
C PRO A 5 15.06 1.69 5.49
N GLY A 6 15.24 1.90 6.79
CA GLY A 6 15.46 0.81 7.74
C GLY A 6 14.32 -0.21 7.64
N LEU A 7 14.54 -1.42 8.17
CA LEU A 7 13.56 -2.52 8.09
C LEU A 7 12.12 -2.12 8.51
N ALA A 8 11.99 -1.13 9.41
CA ALA A 8 10.71 -0.54 9.81
C ALA A 8 9.91 0.08 8.63
N GLY A 9 10.59 0.60 7.61
CA GLY A 9 9.97 1.14 6.40
C GLY A 9 9.15 0.10 5.64
N SER A 10 9.53 -1.18 5.70
CA SER A 10 8.76 -2.26 5.08
C SER A 10 7.42 -2.49 5.76
N VAL A 11 7.39 -2.44 7.09
CA VAL A 11 6.16 -2.55 7.89
C VAL A 11 5.27 -1.33 7.64
N PHE A 12 5.86 -0.13 7.70
CA PHE A 12 5.13 1.10 7.44
C PHE A 12 4.50 1.09 6.05
N LYS A 13 5.27 0.72 5.01
CA LYS A 13 4.76 0.70 3.63
C LYS A 13 3.60 -0.27 3.46
N LEU A 14 3.67 -1.47 4.04
CA LEU A 14 2.56 -2.42 4.01
C LEU A 14 1.30 -1.83 4.66
N ARG A 15 1.42 -1.27 5.86
CA ARG A 15 0.27 -0.69 6.55
C ARG A 15 -0.27 0.54 5.81
N TYR A 16 0.60 1.41 5.32
CA TYR A 16 0.24 2.60 4.57
C TYR A 16 -0.52 2.24 3.29
N SER A 17 0.01 1.34 2.46
CA SER A 17 -0.66 0.92 1.23
C SER A 17 -2.04 0.36 1.51
N HIS A 18 -2.20 -0.49 2.54
CA HIS A 18 -3.50 -1.05 2.91
C HIS A 18 -4.46 -0.01 3.46
N ALA A 19 -4.00 0.86 4.37
CA ALA A 19 -4.82 1.91 4.95
C ALA A 19 -5.36 2.89 3.89
N ARG A 20 -4.57 3.15 2.85
CA ARG A 20 -5.00 4.00 1.73
C ARG A 20 -6.07 3.32 0.89
N GLN A 21 -5.97 2.02 0.63
CA GLN A 21 -7.03 1.26 -0.04
C GLN A 21 -8.33 1.30 0.78
N GLU A 22 -8.26 0.95 2.07
CA GLU A 22 -9.41 1.00 3.00
C GLU A 22 -10.07 2.39 3.03
N LEU A 23 -9.26 3.45 3.09
CA LEU A 23 -9.74 4.83 3.06
C LEU A 23 -10.50 5.14 1.77
N TYR A 24 -9.94 4.77 0.63
CA TYR A 24 -10.53 5.11 -0.67
C TYR A 24 -11.74 4.27 -1.02
N ASP A 25 -11.80 3.01 -0.57
CA ASP A 25 -13.01 2.20 -0.66
C ASP A 25 -14.12 2.79 0.22
N THR A 26 -13.81 3.18 1.46
CA THR A 26 -14.77 3.87 2.33
C THR A 26 -15.25 5.18 1.70
N ALA A 27 -14.36 5.95 1.08
CA ALA A 27 -14.73 7.19 0.39
C ALA A 27 -15.65 6.91 -0.81
N ALA A 28 -15.40 5.83 -1.57
CA ALA A 28 -16.27 5.42 -2.67
C ALA A 28 -17.67 5.04 -2.16
N ASP A 29 -17.76 4.32 -1.04
CA ASP A 29 -19.04 3.95 -0.41
C ASP A 29 -19.83 5.19 0.01
N VAL A 30 -19.16 6.21 0.57
CA VAL A 30 -19.79 7.49 0.96
C VAL A 30 -20.24 8.29 -0.26
N LEU A 31 -19.49 8.25 -1.37
CA LEU A 31 -19.81 8.98 -2.60
C LEU A 31 -20.94 8.33 -3.42
N GLY A 32 -21.15 7.02 -3.27
CA GLY A 32 -22.12 6.26 -4.06
C GLY A 32 -21.83 6.37 -5.56
N ASP A 33 -22.84 6.71 -6.36
CA ASP A 33 -22.72 6.84 -7.83
C ASP A 33 -21.69 7.89 -8.27
N ALA A 34 -21.44 8.92 -7.45
CA ALA A 34 -20.42 9.92 -7.72
C ALA A 34 -18.99 9.34 -7.69
N SER A 35 -18.80 8.10 -7.20
CA SER A 35 -17.53 7.38 -7.25
C SER A 35 -17.14 6.95 -8.68
N LEU A 36 -18.05 7.07 -9.65
CA LEU A 36 -17.83 6.77 -11.07
C LEU A 36 -17.43 8.02 -11.89
N ASP A 37 -17.41 9.20 -11.25
CA ASP A 37 -17.06 10.47 -11.87
C ASP A 37 -15.55 10.75 -11.73
N LEU A 38 -14.82 10.68 -12.86
CA LEU A 38 -13.37 10.87 -12.90
C LEU A 38 -12.92 12.30 -12.65
N ASP A 39 -13.82 13.29 -12.70
CA ASP A 39 -13.49 14.67 -12.38
C ASP A 39 -13.43 14.91 -10.86
N ARG A 40 -13.73 13.89 -10.05
CA ARG A 40 -13.64 13.93 -8.59
C ARG A 40 -12.22 13.56 -8.12
N PRO A 41 -11.55 14.43 -7.35
CA PRO A 41 -10.20 14.16 -6.86
C PRO A 41 -10.07 12.84 -6.09
N TRP A 42 -11.06 12.48 -5.25
CA TRP A 42 -11.07 11.24 -4.48
C TRP A 42 -11.13 9.97 -5.35
N VAL A 43 -11.74 10.06 -6.54
CA VAL A 43 -11.81 8.94 -7.49
C VAL A 43 -10.46 8.76 -8.18
N LEU A 44 -9.84 9.85 -8.63
CA LEU A 44 -8.48 9.80 -9.21
C LEU A 44 -7.44 9.30 -8.21
N ASP A 45 -7.56 9.74 -6.96
CA ASP A 45 -6.72 9.31 -5.86
C ASP A 45 -6.88 7.81 -5.55
N ARG A 46 -8.12 7.30 -5.55
CA ARG A 46 -8.41 5.86 -5.40
C ARG A 46 -7.73 5.05 -6.48
N LEU A 47 -7.88 5.45 -7.74
CA LEU A 47 -7.24 4.78 -8.87
C LEU A 47 -5.71 4.82 -8.76
N SER A 48 -5.16 5.98 -8.39
CA SER A 48 -3.72 6.16 -8.19
C SER A 48 -3.19 5.28 -7.05
N SER A 49 -3.98 5.08 -6.00
CA SER A 49 -3.61 4.28 -4.83
C SER A 49 -3.35 2.81 -5.14
N LEU A 50 -3.94 2.28 -6.23
CA LEU A 50 -3.71 0.90 -6.69
C LEU A 50 -2.21 0.63 -6.91
N SER A 51 -1.49 1.64 -7.39
CA SER A 51 -0.04 1.58 -7.62
C SER A 51 0.77 1.36 -6.33
N TYR A 52 0.25 1.74 -5.16
CA TYR A 52 0.98 1.65 -3.88
C TYR A 52 1.31 0.21 -3.48
N THR A 53 0.57 -0.77 -4.00
CA THR A 53 0.86 -2.18 -3.74
C THR A 53 2.09 -2.68 -4.49
N ILE A 54 2.56 -1.93 -5.50
CA ILE A 54 3.68 -2.25 -6.40
C ILE A 54 4.86 -1.30 -6.18
N ALA A 55 4.58 -0.01 -6.00
CA ALA A 55 5.59 1.03 -5.88
C ALA A 55 6.56 0.77 -4.71
N ALA A 56 7.85 1.06 -4.94
CA ALA A 56 8.94 0.86 -4.00
C ALA A 56 9.05 -0.59 -3.44
N GLY A 57 8.70 -1.59 -4.28
CA GLY A 57 8.67 -3.00 -3.91
C GLY A 57 7.25 -3.49 -3.72
N THR A 58 6.93 -4.65 -4.29
CA THR A 58 5.56 -5.20 -4.19
C THR A 58 5.23 -5.55 -2.74
N SER A 59 3.94 -5.56 -2.40
CA SER A 59 3.49 -5.93 -1.06
C SER A 59 3.92 -7.36 -0.68
N GLN A 60 4.11 -8.25 -1.66
CA GLN A 60 4.67 -9.58 -1.43
C GLN A 60 6.14 -9.49 -1.01
N ILE A 61 6.97 -8.78 -1.77
CA ILE A 61 8.39 -8.57 -1.43
C ILE A 61 8.54 -7.92 -0.05
N GLN A 62 7.70 -6.93 0.28
CA GLN A 62 7.74 -6.32 1.60
C GLN A 62 7.37 -7.30 2.72
N ARG A 63 6.40 -8.20 2.50
CA ARG A 63 6.08 -9.26 3.48
C ARG A 63 7.22 -10.25 3.64
N ASP A 64 7.89 -10.61 2.56
CA ASP A 64 9.07 -11.49 2.63
C ASP A 64 10.20 -10.82 3.43
N ILE A 65 10.44 -9.51 3.23
CA ILE A 65 11.38 -8.74 4.05
C ILE A 65 11.00 -8.78 5.53
N VAL A 66 9.72 -8.57 5.86
CA VAL A 66 9.25 -8.64 7.26
C VAL A 66 9.45 -10.06 7.82
N ALA A 67 9.04 -11.09 7.07
CA ALA A 67 9.16 -12.48 7.49
C ALA A 67 10.62 -12.88 7.75
N GLU A 68 11.51 -12.68 6.77
CA GLU A 68 12.89 -13.15 6.84
C GLU A 68 13.76 -12.27 7.73
N ARG A 69 13.67 -10.93 7.56
CA ARG A 69 14.65 -10.00 8.14
C ARG A 69 14.21 -9.39 9.46
N ILE A 70 12.91 -9.37 9.75
CA ILE A 70 12.39 -8.87 11.04
C ILE A 70 12.00 -10.05 11.94
N LEU A 71 11.28 -11.03 11.41
CA LEU A 71 10.77 -12.16 12.20
C LEU A 71 11.71 -13.38 12.22
N GLY A 72 12.76 -13.41 11.37
CA GLY A 72 13.73 -14.51 11.33
C GLY A 72 13.16 -15.81 10.77
N LEU A 73 12.06 -15.76 10.02
CA LEU A 73 11.44 -16.93 9.41
C LEU A 73 12.33 -17.47 8.27
N PRO A 74 12.34 -18.79 8.03
CA PRO A 74 13.05 -19.36 6.90
C PRO A 74 12.47 -18.84 5.58
N LYS A 75 13.31 -18.72 4.56
CA LYS A 75 12.87 -18.30 3.23
C LYS A 75 11.80 -19.26 2.68
N GLY A 76 10.77 -18.69 2.05
CA GLY A 76 9.78 -19.47 1.31
C GLY A 76 10.46 -20.30 0.22
N ARG A 77 10.01 -21.55 0.05
CA ARG A 77 10.48 -22.45 -1.01
C ARG A 77 9.93 -22.05 -2.36
#